data_AF-A0A9D1VXH4-F1
#
_entry.id   AF-A0A9D1VXH4-F1
#
_cell.length_a   1.000
_cell.length_b   1.000
_cell.length_c   1.000
_cell.angle_alpha   90.00
_cell.angle_beta   90.00
_cell.angle_gamma   90.00
#
_symmetry.space_group_name_H-M   'P 1'
#
loop_
_entity.id
_entity.type
_entity.pdbx_description
1 polymer ?
#
loop_
_entity_poly.entity_id
_entity_poly.type
_entity_poly.pdbx_seq_one_letter_code
_entity_poly.pdbx_strand_id
1 'polypeptide(L)'
;LVPITAGLTANMAMEGQIIGAILFLIIFNVVQFVVRFGLMYWAYGLGTKAVTLLTSNAKEFTRAASILGIFVVGGLIANYGATTVRLIIGETQINIQSLLDGVLPKLIPLLITLGIYVLIKKGWTPVRCIILILVCGIVGCAFGIWTGNSQAMDADGNTLPGGYTPLVEWYEYPVPEEAAE
;
A
#
# COMPACT_ATOMS: atom_id res chain seq x y z
N LEU A 1 -19.30 -15.69 -20.15
CA LEU A 1 -19.80 -16.66 -21.16
C LEU A 1 -19.26 -18.06 -20.90
N VAL A 2 -17.93 -18.23 -20.89
CA VAL A 2 -17.24 -19.53 -20.72
C VAL A 2 -17.77 -20.41 -19.57
N PRO A 3 -17.90 -19.94 -18.31
CA PRO A 3 -18.35 -20.81 -17.21
C PRO A 3 -19.82 -21.25 -17.34
N ILE A 4 -20.66 -20.40 -17.94
CA ILE A 4 -22.09 -20.69 -18.14
C ILE A 4 -22.27 -21.72 -19.26
N THR A 5 -21.60 -21.51 -20.40
CA THR A 5 -21.66 -22.45 -21.53
C THR A 5 -20.99 -23.77 -21.20
N ALA A 6 -19.85 -23.74 -20.49
CA ALA A 6 -19.17 -24.94 -20.02
C ALA A 6 -20.05 -25.78 -19.08
N GLY A 7 -20.71 -25.15 -18.10
CA GLY A 7 -21.61 -25.84 -17.16
C GLY A 7 -22.79 -26.51 -17.86
N LEU A 8 -23.40 -25.84 -18.84
CA LEU A 8 -24.52 -26.39 -19.60
C LEU A 8 -24.10 -27.58 -20.48
N THR A 9 -22.98 -27.46 -21.21
CA THR A 9 -22.48 -28.53 -22.08
C THR A 9 -21.85 -29.69 -21.32
N ALA A 10 -21.32 -29.46 -20.12
CA ALA A 10 -20.75 -30.50 -19.27
C ALA A 10 -21.84 -31.47 -18.76
N ASN A 11 -23.01 -30.95 -18.35
CA ASN A 11 -24.14 -31.80 -17.96
C ASN A 11 -24.60 -32.71 -19.12
N MET A 12 -24.68 -32.17 -20.35
CA MET A 12 -25.02 -32.97 -21.54
C MET A 12 -23.96 -34.03 -21.87
N ALA A 13 -22.68 -33.74 -21.64
CA ALA A 13 -21.60 -34.70 -21.85
C ALA A 13 -21.61 -35.84 -20.82
N MET A 14 -22.01 -35.54 -19.56
CA MET A 14 -22.18 -36.56 -18.51
C MET A 14 -23.30 -37.55 -18.82
N GLU A 15 -24.33 -37.13 -19.56
CA GLU A 15 -25.39 -38.00 -20.09
C GLU A 15 -24.96 -38.85 -21.30
N GLY A 16 -23.67 -38.80 -21.69
CA GLY A 16 -23.11 -39.57 -22.80
C GLY A 16 -23.29 -38.92 -24.18
N GLN A 17 -23.85 -37.71 -24.25
CA GLN A 17 -24.06 -37.01 -25.52
C GLN A 17 -22.80 -36.25 -25.96
N ILE A 18 -22.07 -36.79 -26.94
CA ILE A 18 -20.89 -36.16 -27.57
C ILE A 18 -21.21 -34.75 -28.13
N ILE A 19 -22.48 -34.49 -28.45
CA ILE A 19 -22.99 -33.19 -28.88
C ILE A 19 -22.62 -32.07 -27.91
N GLY A 20 -22.56 -32.33 -26.60
CA GLY A 20 -22.16 -31.33 -25.60
C GLY A 20 -20.78 -30.73 -25.87
N ALA A 21 -19.79 -31.57 -26.19
CA ALA A 21 -18.42 -31.12 -26.48
C ALA A 21 -18.33 -30.30 -27.77
N ILE A 22 -19.06 -30.70 -28.82
CA ILE A 22 -19.09 -29.99 -30.11
C ILE A 22 -19.77 -28.63 -29.95
N LEU A 23 -20.86 -28.57 -29.21
CA LEU A 23 -21.61 -27.33 -28.96
C LEU A 23 -20.75 -26.31 -28.21
N PHE A 24 -20.00 -26.75 -27.21
CA PHE A 24 -19.06 -25.91 -26.48
C PHE A 24 -18.01 -25.29 -27.41
N LEU A 25 -17.41 -26.11 -28.28
CA LEU A 25 -16.35 -25.69 -29.21
C LEU A 25 -16.86 -24.61 -30.18
N ILE A 26 -18.06 -24.78 -30.72
CA ILE A 26 -18.67 -23.82 -31.65
C ILE A 26 -19.02 -22.52 -30.95
N ILE A 27 -19.76 -22.58 -29.83
CA ILE A 27 -20.20 -21.37 -29.12
C ILE A 27 -18.98 -20.58 -28.63
N PHE A 28 -17.98 -21.27 -28.07
CA PHE A 28 -16.76 -20.64 -27.60
C PHE A 28 -16.02 -19.93 -28.74
N ASN A 29 -15.74 -20.62 -29.85
CA ASN A 29 -15.01 -20.01 -30.97
C ASN A 29 -15.79 -18.87 -31.61
N VAL A 30 -17.06 -19.09 -31.99
CA VAL A 30 -17.85 -18.09 -32.72
C VAL A 30 -18.04 -16.83 -31.89
N VAL A 31 -18.47 -16.96 -30.62
CA VAL A 31 -18.72 -15.77 -29.78
C VAL A 31 -17.41 -15.06 -29.44
N GLN A 32 -16.33 -15.80 -29.18
CA GLN A 32 -15.04 -15.17 -28.92
C GLN A 32 -14.53 -14.41 -30.16
N PHE A 33 -14.68 -14.95 -31.37
CA PHE A 33 -14.33 -14.23 -32.59
C PHE A 33 -15.18 -12.97 -32.76
N VAL A 34 -16.50 -13.07 -32.62
CA VAL A 34 -17.41 -11.91 -32.78
C VAL A 34 -17.09 -10.82 -31.76
N VAL A 35 -16.94 -11.17 -30.47
CA VAL A 35 -16.61 -10.21 -29.42
C VAL A 35 -15.23 -9.61 -29.68
N ARG A 36 -14.23 -10.42 -30.05
CA ARG A 36 -12.88 -9.91 -30.30
C ARG A 36 -12.85 -8.95 -31.49
N PHE A 37 -13.48 -9.29 -32.62
CA PHE A 37 -13.53 -8.41 -33.78
C PHE A 37 -14.35 -7.14 -33.52
N GLY A 38 -15.53 -7.27 -32.90
CA GLY A 38 -16.37 -6.12 -32.57
C GLY A 38 -15.70 -5.16 -31.59
N LEU A 39 -15.11 -5.71 -30.53
CA LEU A 39 -14.44 -4.94 -29.49
C LEU A 39 -13.13 -4.33 -30.02
N MET A 40 -12.41 -5.01 -30.93
CA MET A 40 -11.24 -4.45 -31.61
C MET A 40 -11.61 -3.25 -32.49
N TYR A 41 -12.67 -3.36 -33.29
CA TYR A 41 -13.13 -2.24 -34.14
C TYR A 41 -13.56 -1.04 -33.29
N TRP A 42 -14.30 -1.30 -32.21
CA TRP A 42 -14.73 -0.26 -31.28
C TRP A 42 -13.56 0.37 -30.52
N ALA A 43 -12.64 -0.44 -30.00
CA ALA A 43 -11.44 0.01 -29.30
C ALA A 43 -10.52 0.84 -30.21
N TYR A 44 -10.41 0.48 -31.50
CA TYR A 44 -9.64 1.25 -32.45
C TYR A 44 -10.27 2.64 -32.72
N GLY A 45 -11.59 2.68 -32.88
CA GLY A 45 -12.33 3.94 -33.03
C GLY A 45 -12.24 4.84 -31.78
N LEU A 46 -12.29 4.25 -30.59
CA LEU A 46 -12.09 4.99 -29.34
C LEU A 46 -10.63 5.45 -29.17
N GLY A 47 -9.67 4.58 -29.46
CA GLY A 47 -8.25 4.87 -29.32
C GLY A 47 -7.81 6.02 -30.23
N THR A 48 -8.20 6.00 -31.49
CA THR A 48 -7.88 7.08 -32.45
C THR A 48 -8.50 8.43 -32.05
N LYS A 49 -9.75 8.42 -31.53
CA LYS A 49 -10.39 9.61 -30.96
C LYS A 49 -9.66 10.09 -29.70
N ALA A 50 -9.29 9.18 -28.80
CA ALA A 50 -8.55 9.50 -27.58
C ALA A 50 -7.19 10.11 -27.90
N VAL A 51 -6.42 9.54 -28.83
CA VAL A 51 -5.12 10.09 -29.26
C VAL A 51 -5.27 11.50 -29.82
N THR A 52 -6.29 11.74 -30.64
CA THR A 52 -6.59 13.07 -31.17
C THR A 52 -6.89 14.06 -30.04
N LEU A 53 -7.76 13.69 -29.09
CA LEU A 53 -8.12 14.51 -27.93
C LEU A 53 -6.93 14.81 -27.00
N LEU A 54 -6.09 13.80 -26.76
CA LEU A 54 -4.87 13.91 -25.95
C LEU A 54 -3.85 14.81 -26.63
N THR A 55 -3.73 14.75 -27.96
CA THR A 55 -2.78 15.57 -28.72
C THR A 55 -3.27 17.02 -28.82
N SER A 56 -4.56 17.25 -29.07
CA SER A 56 -5.13 18.59 -29.17
C SER A 56 -5.15 19.35 -27.84
N ASN A 57 -5.28 18.63 -26.72
CA ASN A 57 -5.32 19.19 -25.36
C ASN A 57 -4.15 18.70 -24.50
N ALA A 58 -2.98 18.50 -25.12
CA ALA A 58 -1.83 17.86 -24.47
C ALA A 58 -1.39 18.62 -23.20
N LYS A 59 -1.49 19.95 -23.20
CA LYS A 59 -1.11 20.80 -22.07
C LYS A 59 -2.06 20.62 -20.89
N GLU A 60 -3.36 20.66 -21.14
CA GLU A 60 -4.41 20.46 -20.13
C GLU A 60 -4.36 19.05 -19.56
N PHE A 61 -4.17 18.05 -20.42
CA PHE A 61 -4.06 16.65 -19.99
C PHE A 61 -2.80 16.41 -19.15
N THR A 62 -1.64 16.94 -19.57
CA THR A 62 -0.40 16.84 -18.79
C THR A 62 -0.53 17.54 -17.45
N ARG A 63 -1.21 18.69 -17.39
CA ARG A 63 -1.48 19.40 -16.13
C ARG A 63 -2.37 18.57 -15.22
N ALA A 64 -3.47 18.01 -15.73
CA ALA A 64 -4.36 17.13 -14.98
C ALA A 64 -3.64 15.86 -14.48
N ALA A 65 -2.85 15.22 -15.34
CA ALA A 65 -2.04 14.05 -14.99
C ALA A 65 -1.01 14.38 -13.90
N SER A 66 -0.38 15.55 -13.94
CA SER A 66 0.57 15.99 -12.91
C SER A 66 -0.11 16.22 -11.56
N ILE A 67 -1.30 16.84 -11.55
CA ILE A 67 -2.09 17.04 -10.32
C ILE A 67 -2.50 15.68 -9.73
N LEU A 68 -2.99 14.77 -10.56
CA LEU A 68 -3.34 13.41 -10.14
C LEU A 68 -2.11 12.67 -9.60
N GLY A 69 -0.95 12.80 -10.26
CA GLY A 69 0.30 12.20 -9.82
C GLY A 69 0.71 12.65 -8.42
N ILE A 70 0.67 13.97 -8.15
CA ILE A 70 1.01 14.52 -6.83
C ILE A 70 -0.01 14.07 -5.78
N PHE A 71 -1.31 13.99 -6.13
CA PHE A 71 -2.35 13.52 -5.24
C PHE A 71 -2.15 12.04 -4.84
N VAL A 72 -1.85 11.17 -5.81
CA VAL A 72 -1.59 9.74 -5.55
C VAL A 72 -0.35 9.57 -4.69
N VAL A 73 0.73 10.32 -4.93
CA VAL A 73 1.93 10.28 -4.09
C VAL A 73 1.60 10.69 -2.64
N GLY A 74 0.79 11.74 -2.45
CA GLY A 74 0.32 12.13 -1.10
C GLY A 74 -0.46 11.02 -0.40
N GLY A 75 -1.38 10.35 -1.11
CA GLY A 75 -2.14 9.22 -0.59
C GLY A 75 -1.26 7.99 -0.26
N LEU A 76 -0.22 7.74 -1.05
CA LEU A 76 0.74 6.66 -0.77
C LEU A 76 1.58 6.96 0.47
N ILE A 77 2.03 8.21 0.65
CA ILE A 77 2.76 8.63 1.86
C ILE A 77 1.88 8.45 3.10
N ALA A 78 0.61 8.85 3.03
CA ALA A 78 -0.32 8.67 4.14
C ALA A 78 -0.59 7.18 4.41
N ASN A 79 -0.80 6.33 3.41
CA ASN A 79 -1.14 4.93 3.67
C ASN A 79 0.07 4.07 4.08
N TYR A 80 1.22 4.27 3.45
CA TYR A 80 2.41 3.42 3.66
C TYR A 80 3.48 4.04 4.57
N GLY A 81 3.33 5.30 4.97
CA GLY A 81 4.14 5.94 6.01
C GLY A 81 3.78 5.43 7.41
N ALA A 82 4.09 4.17 7.71
CA ALA A 82 3.89 3.61 9.04
C ALA A 82 5.09 3.96 9.91
N THR A 83 5.03 5.10 10.59
CA THR A 83 6.05 5.51 11.56
C THR A 83 5.36 5.82 12.89
N THR A 84 5.58 4.94 13.86
CA THR A 84 5.06 5.07 15.23
C THR A 84 6.17 5.65 16.09
N VAL A 85 5.94 6.83 16.68
CA VAL A 85 6.88 7.49 17.60
C VAL A 85 6.24 7.56 18.97
N ARG A 86 6.79 6.81 19.92
CA ARG A 86 6.38 6.90 21.32
C ARG A 86 7.35 7.84 22.04
N LEU A 87 6.91 9.07 22.29
CA LEU A 87 7.63 10.01 23.14
C LEU A 87 6.76 10.28 24.37
N ILE A 88 7.17 9.74 25.51
CA ILE A 88 6.52 9.90 26.82
C ILE A 88 7.39 10.86 27.63
N ILE A 89 6.81 11.93 28.19
CA ILE A 89 7.51 12.90 29.04
C ILE A 89 6.85 12.88 30.43
N GLY A 90 7.56 12.32 31.42
CA GLY A 90 7.15 12.29 32.84
C GLY A 90 6.37 11.04 33.26
N GLU A 91 6.04 10.94 34.56
CA GLU A 91 5.27 9.84 35.19
C GLU A 91 3.84 9.68 34.63
N THR A 92 3.37 10.65 33.85
CA THR A 92 2.13 10.54 33.09
C THR A 92 2.47 10.14 31.66
N GLN A 93 1.97 8.98 31.23
CA GLN A 93 2.11 8.44 29.88
C GLN A 93 1.33 9.29 28.86
N ILE A 94 1.69 10.56 28.68
CA ILE A 94 1.12 11.40 27.64
C ILE A 94 1.78 10.97 26.34
N ASN A 95 1.02 10.22 25.55
CA ASN A 95 1.40 9.82 24.21
C ASN A 95 1.36 11.06 23.30
N ILE A 96 2.50 11.75 23.12
CA ILE A 96 2.58 12.95 22.27
C ILE A 96 2.05 12.65 20.84
N GLN A 97 2.16 11.41 20.36
CA GLN A 97 1.67 10.99 19.06
C GLN A 97 0.13 10.99 18.98
N SER A 98 -0.61 10.64 20.03
CA SER A 98 -2.08 10.71 20.02
C SER A 98 -2.62 12.14 20.03
N LEU A 99 -1.92 13.07 20.70
CA LEU A 99 -2.24 14.50 20.65
C LEU A 99 -1.97 15.09 19.26
N LEU A 100 -0.87 14.70 18.62
CA LEU A 100 -0.48 15.17 17.30
C LEU A 100 -1.36 14.58 16.19
N ASP A 101 -1.68 13.28 16.28
CA ASP A 101 -2.60 12.59 15.37
C ASP A 101 -4.06 13.07 15.56
N GLY A 102 -4.40 13.65 16.72
CA GLY A 102 -5.69 14.30 16.97
C GLY A 102 -5.91 15.60 16.20
N VAL A 103 -4.84 16.29 15.78
CA VAL A 103 -4.89 17.50 14.94
C VAL A 103 -4.64 17.18 13.48
N LEU A 104 -3.65 16.33 13.17
CA LEU A 104 -3.35 15.87 11.82
C LEU A 104 -2.78 14.44 11.86
N PRO A 105 -3.53 13.43 11.38
CA PRO A 105 -3.05 12.05 11.40
C PRO A 105 -1.84 11.89 10.48
N LYS A 106 -0.80 11.19 10.97
CA LYS A 106 0.41 10.86 10.18
C LYS A 106 1.22 12.09 9.76
N LEU A 107 1.38 13.03 10.69
CA LEU A 107 2.23 14.20 10.52
C LEU A 107 3.73 13.85 10.39
N ILE A 108 4.19 12.82 11.10
CA ILE A 108 5.60 12.41 11.13
C ILE A 108 6.11 11.87 9.77
N PRO A 109 5.41 10.95 9.09
CA PRO A 109 5.75 10.55 7.72
C PRO A 109 5.80 11.72 6.73
N LEU A 110 4.91 12.69 6.90
CA LEU A 110 4.87 13.89 6.06
C LEU A 110 6.12 14.74 6.27
N LEU A 111 6.56 14.94 7.51
CA LEU A 111 7.78 15.70 7.80
C LEU A 111 9.03 15.01 7.27
N ILE A 112 9.14 13.68 7.38
CA ILE A 112 10.27 12.94 6.81
C ILE A 112 10.32 13.08 5.30
N THR A 113 9.18 12.89 4.63
CA THR A 113 9.11 12.97 3.16
C THR A 113 9.43 14.39 2.67
N LEU A 114 8.97 15.43 3.37
CA LEU A 114 9.30 16.82 3.07
C LEU A 114 10.78 17.14 3.33
N GLY A 115 11.36 16.60 4.41
CA GLY A 115 12.79 16.71 4.71
C GLY A 115 13.67 16.09 3.62
N ILE A 116 13.32 14.89 3.14
CA ILE A 116 14.01 14.24 2.02
C ILE A 116 13.85 15.03 0.73
N TYR A 117 12.66 15.55 0.45
CA TYR A 117 12.43 16.39 -0.72
C TYR A 117 13.35 17.62 -0.73
N VAL A 118 13.53 18.30 0.40
CA VAL A 118 14.45 19.43 0.52
C VAL A 118 15.90 19.01 0.28
N LEU A 119 16.32 17.84 0.79
CA LEU A 119 17.67 17.30 0.56
C LEU A 119 17.93 16.99 -0.91
N ILE A 120 16.97 16.36 -1.60
CA ILE A 120 17.07 16.09 -3.04
C ILE A 120 17.14 17.41 -3.83
N LYS A 121 16.32 18.40 -3.47
CA LYS A 121 16.37 19.74 -4.09
C LYS A 121 17.72 20.44 -3.88
N LYS A 122 18.41 20.13 -2.78
CA LYS A 122 19.79 20.60 -2.47
C LYS A 122 20.88 19.85 -3.27
N GLY A 123 20.50 18.93 -4.16
CA GLY A 123 21.42 18.19 -5.04
C GLY A 123 21.91 16.87 -4.46
N TRP A 124 21.29 16.36 -3.39
CA TRP A 124 21.62 15.03 -2.89
C TRP A 124 21.09 13.95 -3.82
N THR A 125 21.87 12.90 -4.05
CA THR A 125 21.42 11.75 -4.84
C THR A 125 20.40 10.93 -4.04
N PRO A 126 19.35 10.38 -4.67
CA PRO A 126 18.34 9.56 -3.98
C PRO A 126 18.94 8.41 -3.17
N VAL A 127 20.04 7.82 -3.64
CA VAL A 127 20.78 6.76 -2.93
C VAL A 127 21.28 7.25 -1.57
N ARG A 128 21.83 8.47 -1.49
CA ARG A 128 22.27 9.05 -0.21
C ARG A 128 21.09 9.31 0.74
N CYS A 129 19.92 9.68 0.21
CA CYS A 129 18.71 9.84 1.01
C CYS A 129 18.22 8.50 1.58
N ILE A 130 18.24 7.43 0.79
CA ILE A 130 17.88 6.07 1.24
C ILE A 130 18.82 5.63 2.37
N ILE A 131 20.13 5.81 2.19
CA ILE A 131 21.14 5.47 3.21
C ILE A 131 20.92 6.30 4.48
N LEU A 132 20.62 7.60 4.35
CA LEU A 132 20.34 8.47 5.51
C LEU A 132 19.14 7.97 6.31
N ILE A 133 18.02 7.64 5.64
CA ILE A 133 16.81 7.13 6.32
C ILE A 133 17.10 5.78 6.97
N LEU A 134 17.88 4.92 6.33
CA LEU A 134 18.28 3.63 6.88
C LEU A 134 19.12 3.81 8.15
N VAL A 135 20.14 4.68 8.11
CA VAL A 135 20.97 4.98 9.28
C VAL A 135 20.15 5.66 10.38
N CYS A 136 19.30 6.63 10.03
CA CYS A 136 18.40 7.30 10.96
C CYS A 136 17.41 6.34 11.60
N GLY A 137 16.88 5.38 10.83
CA GLY A 137 16.01 4.32 11.33
C GLY A 137 16.73 3.37 12.29
N ILE A 138 17.95 2.92 11.96
CA ILE A 138 18.76 2.07 12.84
C ILE A 138 19.09 2.79 14.14
N VAL A 139 19.53 4.05 14.06
CA VAL A 139 19.85 4.88 15.22
C VAL A 139 18.58 5.15 16.05
N GLY A 140 17.47 5.50 15.40
CA GLY A 140 16.17 5.70 16.05
C GLY A 140 15.62 4.45 16.74
N CYS A 141 15.88 3.26 16.19
CA CYS A 141 15.60 1.99 16.85
C CYS A 141 16.56 1.70 18.01
N ALA A 142 17.87 1.99 17.85
CA ALA A 142 18.85 1.81 18.92
C ALA A 142 18.56 2.69 20.15
N PHE A 143 18.02 3.89 19.92
CA PHE A 143 17.50 4.80 20.96
C PHE A 143 16.02 4.56 21.28
N GLY A 144 15.33 3.54 20.76
CA GLY A 144 13.94 3.22 21.14
C GLY A 144 12.85 4.24 20.75
N ILE A 145 13.14 5.24 19.90
CA ILE A 145 12.20 6.31 19.52
C ILE A 145 11.19 5.84 18.47
N TRP A 146 11.55 4.86 17.62
CA TRP A 146 10.81 4.49 16.40
C TRP A 146 10.18 3.09 16.41
N THR A 147 10.31 2.32 17.49
CA THR A 147 9.87 0.91 17.49
C THR A 147 8.39 0.80 17.84
N GLY A 148 7.60 0.34 16.87
CA GLY A 148 6.30 -0.26 17.10
C GLY A 148 6.51 -1.73 17.46
N ASN A 149 6.02 -2.13 18.62
CA ASN A 149 6.00 -3.49 19.19
C ASN A 149 7.36 -4.13 19.52
N SER A 150 7.85 -3.90 20.74
CA SER A 150 8.47 -4.97 21.55
C SER A 150 7.54 -5.24 22.73
N GLN A 151 6.57 -6.13 22.56
CA GLN A 151 5.81 -6.59 23.71
C GLN A 151 6.53 -7.80 24.32
N ALA A 152 7.57 -7.64 25.15
CA ALA A 152 8.10 -8.81 25.85
C ALA A 152 6.94 -9.57 26.54
N MET A 153 6.75 -10.84 26.20
CA MET A 153 5.75 -11.73 26.78
C MET A 153 6.42 -12.61 27.81
N ASP A 154 6.00 -12.44 29.05
CA ASP A 154 6.25 -13.38 30.14
C ASP A 154 5.25 -14.56 30.09
N ALA A 155 5.42 -15.52 30.99
CA ALA A 155 4.65 -16.76 31.10
C ALA A 155 3.12 -16.58 31.26
N ASP A 156 2.61 -15.35 31.43
CA ASP A 156 1.19 -15.00 31.66
C ASP A 156 0.41 -14.49 30.42
N GLY A 157 0.95 -14.62 29.20
CA GLY A 157 0.07 -14.73 28.01
C GLY A 157 -0.34 -13.47 27.21
N ASN A 158 0.41 -12.35 27.20
CA ASN A 158 0.09 -11.17 26.34
C ASN A 158 1.14 -10.77 25.27
N THR A 159 0.84 -11.06 23.97
CA THR A 159 1.65 -11.14 22.69
C THR A 159 3.00 -10.43 22.58
N LEU A 160 4.02 -11.00 21.89
CA LEU A 160 5.30 -10.39 21.47
C LEU A 160 5.53 -10.54 19.96
N PRO A 161 5.41 -9.47 19.13
CA PRO A 161 5.89 -9.50 17.75
C PRO A 161 6.89 -8.37 17.44
N GLY A 162 8.19 -8.64 17.66
CA GLY A 162 9.33 -7.77 17.28
C GLY A 162 10.34 -7.48 18.40
N GLY A 163 11.06 -8.50 18.88
CA GLY A 163 12.04 -8.35 19.97
C GLY A 163 13.24 -7.46 19.62
N TYR A 164 13.33 -6.31 20.28
CA TYR A 164 14.53 -5.48 20.34
C TYR A 164 14.72 -5.00 21.78
N THR A 165 15.82 -5.39 22.41
CA THR A 165 16.35 -4.67 23.57
C THR A 165 17.12 -3.45 23.03
N PRO A 166 16.67 -2.21 23.30
CA PRO A 166 17.39 -1.04 22.83
C PRO A 166 18.79 -1.02 23.49
N LEU A 167 19.80 -0.64 22.73
CA LEU A 167 21.19 -0.58 23.23
C LEU A 167 21.36 0.50 24.32
N VAL A 168 20.46 1.48 24.34
CA VAL A 168 20.40 2.54 25.35
C VAL A 168 18.95 2.71 25.78
N GLU A 169 18.64 2.29 27.01
CA GLU A 169 17.38 2.56 27.69
C GLU A 169 17.48 3.92 28.38
N TRP A 170 16.65 4.86 27.97
CA TRP A 170 16.50 6.18 28.61
C TRP A 170 15.22 6.26 29.46
N TYR A 171 14.51 5.13 29.59
CA TYR A 171 13.32 4.96 30.40
C TYR A 171 13.08 3.48 30.67
N GLU A 172 12.79 3.13 31.92
CA GLU A 172 12.43 1.77 32.35
C GLU A 172 10.91 1.57 32.15
N TYR A 173 10.51 0.51 31.45
CA TYR A 173 9.10 0.19 31.33
C TYR A 173 8.56 -0.22 32.71
N PRO A 174 7.40 0.31 33.18
CA PRO A 174 6.77 -0.25 34.36
C PRO A 174 6.43 -1.71 34.07
N VAL A 175 7.02 -2.61 34.85
CA VAL A 175 6.67 -4.03 34.88
C VAL A 175 5.18 -4.10 35.22
N PRO A 176 4.36 -4.88 34.49
CA PRO A 176 3.01 -5.16 34.94
C PRO A 176 3.14 -5.78 36.33
N GLU A 177 2.60 -5.10 37.35
CA GLU A 177 2.50 -5.65 38.70
C GLU A 177 1.89 -7.05 38.57
N GLU A 178 2.66 -8.07 38.96
CA GLU A 178 2.16 -9.43 39.11
C GLU A 178 0.83 -9.34 39.84
N ALA A 179 -0.18 -10.04 39.31
CA ALA A 179 -1.42 -10.26 40.01
C ALA A 179 -1.12 -11.03 41.30
N ALA A 180 -0.71 -10.31 42.35
CA ALA A 180 -0.56 -10.79 43.70
C ALA A 180 -1.94 -10.68 44.37
N GLU A 181 -2.64 -11.82 44.36
CA GLU A 181 -3.82 -12.23 45.17
C GLU A 181 -5.10 -11.39 45.14
#